data_AF-A0A6B2TG82-F1
#
_entry.id   AF-A0A6B2TG82-F1
#
_cell.length_a   1.000
_cell.length_b   1.000
_cell.length_c   1.000
_cell.angle_alpha   90.00
_cell.angle_beta   90.00
_cell.angle_gamma   90.00
#
_symmetry.space_group_name_H-M   'P 1'
#
loop_
_entity.id
_entity.type
_entity.pdbx_description
1 polymer ?
#
loop_
_entity_poly.entity_id
_entity_poly.type
_entity_poly.pdbx_seq_one_letter_code
_entity_poly.pdbx_strand_id
1 'polypeptide(L)'
;MTKPGEFPYEAGLHPKGYTSRPWTIRQLAGLGDGMDTNKRFHYLLDRGETGLSLAFDLPTQLGLDPDDPTAVGEVGRAGVSVATVDDLAAVFDGIPLDQVSVSFTINATAPMILALWIVVAEESGVDPALLRGTLQNEMLKEHAARKAFVFDLDDSFRFSLDVIEYCVRHLPKVNPVSISGGHAREAGANRAMEVALGIADAETYLQGMLERGFTVDQVAPRLSFIFGTHMEVLAEAAKFRVLRRMYATRMVDLFGATEEKSTRMRIQVNTFGSALAASEPLNNIARTTVQAMAAVLGGVQSLHVCGFDEAAQTPGQLSARVALRVQQILLKETDLAQHIDPLGGSDVIARIADEIEAEASGWLDDIAARGGLLSCLRSGWLESRIDDMAYTGSGPTVGVVDAEESEEEDWLTERQLRSGVVPGRRTPFERGNCDDRLRALTEDVAAGRNVMESMIAAARARASIGQMQQALAAGLGTAPPT
;
A
#
# COMPACT_ATOMS: atom_id res chain seq x y z
N MET A 1 -17.55 -8.05 26.06
CA MET A 1 -16.46 -7.50 25.22
C MET A 1 -15.43 -8.58 24.99
N THR A 2 -14.99 -8.71 23.74
CA THR A 2 -13.94 -9.63 23.32
C THR A 2 -12.60 -9.16 23.87
N LYS A 3 -11.72 -10.08 24.29
CA LYS A 3 -10.41 -9.70 24.81
C LYS A 3 -9.43 -9.49 23.65
N PRO A 4 -8.43 -8.60 23.79
CA PRO A 4 -7.37 -8.45 22.81
C PRO A 4 -6.68 -9.79 22.52
N GLY A 5 -6.44 -10.07 21.24
CA GLY A 5 -5.85 -11.32 20.77
C GLY A 5 -6.79 -12.53 20.73
N GLU A 6 -8.07 -12.38 21.08
CA GLU A 6 -9.09 -13.42 20.92
C GLU A 6 -10.00 -13.10 19.74
N PHE A 7 -10.44 -14.13 19.01
CA PHE A 7 -11.43 -14.01 17.94
C PHE A 7 -12.69 -13.27 18.43
N PRO A 8 -13.28 -12.33 17.66
CA PRO A 8 -12.95 -11.92 16.29
C PRO A 8 -12.00 -10.70 16.24
N TYR A 9 -11.13 -10.56 17.24
CA TYR A 9 -10.04 -9.56 17.33
C TYR A 9 -10.46 -8.09 17.28
N GLU A 10 -11.72 -7.79 17.61
CA GLU A 10 -12.24 -6.42 17.65
C GLU A 10 -11.34 -5.50 18.51
N ALA A 11 -10.95 -5.99 19.70
CA ALA A 11 -10.06 -5.32 20.66
C ALA A 11 -8.55 -5.38 20.29
N GLY A 12 -8.21 -5.82 19.09
CA GLY A 12 -6.84 -5.90 18.57
C GLY A 12 -6.30 -7.33 18.46
N LEU A 13 -5.28 -7.52 17.61
CA LEU A 13 -4.74 -8.84 17.25
C LEU A 13 -3.84 -9.48 18.31
N HIS A 14 -3.32 -8.70 19.25
CA HIS A 14 -2.27 -9.15 20.16
C HIS A 14 -2.72 -8.99 21.62
N PRO A 15 -2.64 -10.03 22.46
CA PRO A 15 -3.11 -9.96 23.85
C PRO A 15 -2.45 -8.88 24.70
N LYS A 16 -1.21 -8.51 24.36
CA LYS A 16 -0.44 -7.47 25.05
C LYS A 16 -0.36 -6.16 24.26
N GLY A 17 -1.00 -6.06 23.09
CA GLY A 17 -0.97 -4.88 22.22
C GLY A 17 0.43 -4.27 22.07
N TYR A 18 0.49 -2.95 22.13
CA TYR A 18 1.70 -2.15 21.98
C TYR A 18 2.72 -2.32 23.11
N THR A 19 2.31 -2.77 24.30
CA THR A 19 3.25 -3.03 25.41
C THR A 19 4.23 -4.16 25.10
N SER A 20 3.88 -5.04 24.15
CA SER A 20 4.75 -6.12 23.67
C SER A 20 5.30 -5.86 22.28
N ARG A 21 4.50 -5.22 21.43
CA ARG A 21 4.79 -5.00 20.00
C ARG A 21 4.25 -3.64 19.60
N PRO A 22 5.05 -2.57 19.71
CA PRO A 22 4.73 -1.29 19.13
C PRO A 22 4.36 -1.43 17.64
N TRP A 23 3.57 -0.49 17.12
CA TRP A 23 3.37 -0.43 15.67
C TRP A 23 4.70 -0.15 14.97
N THR A 24 4.79 -0.61 13.73
CA THR A 24 5.95 -0.30 12.88
C THR A 24 5.86 1.16 12.46
N ILE A 25 6.86 1.96 12.85
CA ILE A 25 7.06 3.30 12.28
C ILE A 25 7.62 3.09 10.89
N ARG A 26 6.82 3.39 9.87
CA ARG A 26 7.11 3.13 8.46
C ARG A 26 6.73 4.36 7.63
N GLN A 27 7.72 5.13 7.22
CA GLN A 27 7.56 6.30 6.38
C GLN A 27 7.73 5.92 4.92
N LEU A 28 6.85 6.47 4.08
CA LEU A 28 6.99 6.35 2.64
C LEU A 28 8.16 7.21 2.18
N ALA A 29 9.09 6.60 1.45
CA ALA A 29 10.20 7.27 0.82
C ALA A 29 10.47 6.70 -0.57
N GLY A 30 10.96 7.56 -1.45
CA GLY A 30 11.20 7.26 -2.85
C GLY A 30 11.24 8.59 -3.57
N LEU A 31 12.40 8.92 -4.13
CA LEU A 31 12.57 10.17 -4.88
C LEU A 31 13.86 10.06 -5.71
N GLY A 32 13.81 10.50 -6.96
CA GLY A 32 14.96 10.48 -7.86
C GLY A 32 15.37 9.06 -8.26
N ASP A 33 16.67 8.80 -8.24
CA ASP A 33 17.25 7.50 -8.59
C ASP A 33 17.43 6.61 -7.34
N GLY A 34 17.93 5.39 -7.57
CA GLY A 34 18.17 4.42 -6.50
C GLY A 34 19.10 4.94 -5.40
N MET A 35 20.15 5.71 -5.76
CA MET A 35 21.10 6.25 -4.79
C MET A 35 20.49 7.36 -3.93
N ASP A 36 19.69 8.24 -4.53
CA ASP A 36 19.00 9.31 -3.80
C ASP A 36 17.98 8.75 -2.80
N THR A 37 17.27 7.70 -3.20
CA THR A 37 16.34 6.97 -2.32
C THR A 37 17.09 6.21 -1.22
N ASN A 38 18.21 5.56 -1.53
CA ASN A 38 19.06 4.87 -0.55
C ASN A 38 19.54 5.82 0.56
N LYS A 39 20.04 7.02 0.20
CA LYS A 39 20.42 8.05 1.18
C LYS A 39 19.26 8.41 2.11
N ARG A 40 18.04 8.49 1.57
CA ARG A 40 16.84 8.78 2.37
C ARG A 40 16.50 7.64 3.32
N PHE A 41 16.63 6.39 2.89
CA PHE A 41 16.43 5.22 3.76
C PHE A 41 17.42 5.19 4.92
N HIS A 42 18.72 5.33 4.67
CA HIS A 42 19.71 5.43 5.75
C HIS A 42 19.40 6.58 6.71
N TYR A 43 19.04 7.76 6.17
CA TYR A 43 18.64 8.91 6.99
C TYR A 43 17.46 8.62 7.94
N LEU A 44 16.44 7.89 7.47
CA LEU A 44 15.24 7.56 8.25
C LEU A 44 15.52 6.43 9.24
N LEU A 45 16.23 5.38 8.83
CA LEU A 45 16.67 4.28 9.71
C LEU A 45 17.50 4.80 10.88
N ASP A 46 18.48 5.67 10.62
CA ASP A 46 19.31 6.33 11.65
C ASP A 46 18.49 7.15 12.67
N ARG A 47 17.24 7.52 12.31
CA ARG A 47 16.34 8.33 13.14
C ARG A 47 15.25 7.52 13.83
N GLY A 48 15.30 6.19 13.71
CA GLY A 48 14.40 5.27 14.39
C GLY A 48 13.17 4.88 13.58
N GLU A 49 13.22 4.98 12.25
CA GLU A 49 12.33 4.19 11.40
C GLU A 49 12.62 2.69 11.61
N THR A 50 11.57 1.87 11.55
CA THR A 50 11.66 0.43 11.90
C THR A 50 11.31 -0.51 10.74
N GLY A 51 10.92 0.05 9.60
CA GLY A 51 10.68 -0.68 8.35
C GLY A 51 10.61 0.30 7.20
N LEU A 52 11.06 -0.12 6.02
CA LEU A 52 11.15 0.73 4.83
C LEU A 52 9.85 0.70 4.04
N SER A 53 9.41 1.82 3.48
CA SER A 53 8.32 1.83 2.50
C SER A 53 8.77 2.56 1.24
N LEU A 54 8.83 1.84 0.13
CA LEU A 54 9.32 2.34 -1.15
C LEU A 54 8.15 2.82 -2.02
N ALA A 55 8.19 4.09 -2.41
CA ALA A 55 7.35 4.68 -3.45
C ALA A 55 8.10 4.71 -4.78
N PHE A 56 7.40 4.39 -5.87
CA PHE A 56 7.94 4.38 -7.23
C PHE A 56 7.42 5.56 -8.04
N ASP A 57 8.19 6.03 -9.00
CA ASP A 57 7.72 7.04 -9.94
C ASP A 57 6.59 6.50 -10.84
N LEU A 58 5.89 7.41 -11.53
CA LEU A 58 4.77 7.03 -12.39
C LEU A 58 5.20 6.12 -13.56
N PRO A 59 6.33 6.37 -14.27
CA PRO A 59 6.84 5.45 -15.28
C PRO A 59 7.02 4.02 -14.77
N THR A 60 7.66 3.83 -13.62
CA THR A 60 7.87 2.51 -13.01
C THR A 60 6.54 1.84 -12.65
N GLN A 61 5.57 2.61 -12.14
CA GLN A 61 4.24 2.11 -11.82
C GLN A 61 3.47 1.63 -13.07
N LEU A 62 3.70 2.26 -14.23
CA LEU A 62 3.06 1.95 -15.51
C LEU A 62 3.87 1.00 -16.41
N GLY A 63 5.01 0.49 -15.94
CA GLY A 63 5.87 -0.41 -16.72
C GLY A 63 6.54 0.28 -17.90
N LEU A 64 6.82 1.58 -17.76
CA LEU A 64 7.55 2.38 -18.73
C LEU A 64 8.99 2.54 -18.27
N ASP A 65 9.92 2.40 -19.22
CA ASP A 65 11.34 2.66 -18.95
C ASP A 65 11.62 4.18 -18.91
N PRO A 66 12.68 4.63 -18.20
CA PRO A 66 13.04 6.04 -18.11
C PRO A 66 13.33 6.74 -19.46
N ASP A 67 13.76 5.99 -20.46
CA ASP A 67 14.03 6.48 -21.81
C ASP A 67 12.79 6.51 -22.72
N ASP A 68 11.64 6.02 -22.24
CA ASP A 68 10.37 6.07 -22.96
C ASP A 68 9.97 7.54 -23.22
N PRO A 69 9.56 7.89 -24.47
CA PRO A 69 9.11 9.24 -24.81
C PRO A 69 7.96 9.77 -23.93
N THR A 70 7.09 8.90 -23.42
CA THR A 70 5.94 9.27 -22.59
C THR A 70 6.30 9.48 -21.12
N ALA A 71 7.45 8.97 -20.67
CA ALA A 71 7.93 9.11 -19.29
C ALA A 71 8.56 10.50 -18.99
N VAL A 72 8.72 11.36 -20.00
CA VAL A 72 9.42 12.65 -19.88
C VAL A 72 8.76 13.53 -18.81
N GLY A 73 9.57 14.01 -17.86
CA GLY A 73 9.13 14.88 -16.76
C GLY A 73 8.64 14.14 -15.51
N GLU A 74 8.38 12.84 -15.61
CA GLU A 74 7.88 12.02 -14.49
C GLU A 74 8.91 11.07 -13.88
N VAL A 75 10.02 10.81 -14.60
CA VAL A 75 11.14 9.96 -14.15
C VAL A 75 11.72 10.46 -12.81
N GLY A 76 11.55 9.69 -11.75
CA GLY A 76 12.05 10.00 -10.41
C GLY A 76 11.30 11.12 -9.66
N ARG A 77 10.15 11.59 -10.18
CA ARG A 77 9.44 12.75 -9.61
C ARG A 77 8.54 12.37 -8.45
N ALA A 78 7.64 11.41 -8.66
CA ALA A 78 6.65 10.96 -7.67
C ALA A 78 7.18 9.86 -6.73
N GLY A 79 8.35 9.30 -7.04
CA GLY A 79 8.96 8.18 -6.35
C GLY A 79 10.33 7.86 -6.92
N VAL A 80 10.90 6.72 -6.53
CA VAL A 80 12.15 6.24 -7.14
C VAL A 80 11.91 5.78 -8.57
N SER A 81 12.85 6.06 -9.48
CA SER A 81 12.88 5.45 -10.80
C SER A 81 13.63 4.13 -10.77
N VAL A 82 12.97 3.04 -11.18
CA VAL A 82 13.56 1.70 -11.25
C VAL A 82 13.20 1.08 -12.59
N ALA A 83 14.18 0.90 -13.46
CA ALA A 83 13.99 0.24 -14.75
C ALA A 83 14.44 -1.21 -14.72
N THR A 84 15.50 -1.50 -13.97
CA THR A 84 16.24 -2.77 -14.01
C THR A 84 16.64 -3.23 -12.61
N VAL A 85 17.20 -4.44 -12.52
CA VAL A 85 17.70 -5.01 -11.25
C VAL A 85 18.77 -4.13 -10.61
N ASP A 86 19.62 -3.48 -11.41
CA ASP A 86 20.72 -2.66 -10.92
C ASP A 86 20.22 -1.35 -10.28
N ASP A 87 19.13 -0.77 -10.81
CA ASP A 87 18.47 0.39 -10.20
C ASP A 87 17.87 0.05 -8.83
N LEU A 88 17.20 -1.11 -8.73
CA LEU A 88 16.66 -1.59 -7.47
C LEU A 88 17.76 -2.00 -6.49
N ALA A 89 18.87 -2.56 -6.97
CA ALA A 89 20.04 -2.86 -6.15
C ALA A 89 20.61 -1.58 -5.52
N ALA A 90 20.71 -0.49 -6.30
CA ALA A 90 21.17 0.80 -5.79
C ALA A 90 20.29 1.35 -4.66
N VAL A 91 18.98 1.10 -4.67
CA VAL A 91 18.07 1.47 -3.56
C VAL A 91 18.48 0.78 -2.25
N PHE A 92 18.94 -0.46 -2.32
CA PHE A 92 19.24 -1.30 -1.15
C PHE A 92 20.72 -1.42 -0.81
N ASP A 93 21.59 -0.65 -1.46
CA ASP A 93 23.03 -0.69 -1.16
C ASP A 93 23.31 -0.43 0.34
N GLY A 94 24.06 -1.35 0.96
CA GLY A 94 24.34 -1.33 2.39
C GLY A 94 23.15 -1.61 3.33
N ILE A 95 21.97 -2.01 2.82
CA ILE A 95 20.80 -2.38 3.63
C ILE A 95 20.71 -3.91 3.78
N PRO A 96 20.69 -4.47 5.00
CA PRO A 96 20.62 -5.91 5.19
C PRO A 96 19.21 -6.45 4.91
N LEU A 97 18.99 -6.95 3.69
CA LEU A 97 17.69 -7.42 3.18
C LEU A 97 17.08 -8.59 3.97
N ASP A 98 17.88 -9.35 4.72
CA ASP A 98 17.45 -10.45 5.58
C ASP A 98 16.94 -9.96 6.96
N GLN A 99 17.22 -8.71 7.32
CA GLN A 99 16.92 -8.12 8.63
C GLN A 99 15.87 -7.01 8.57
N VAL A 100 15.81 -6.26 7.46
CA VAL A 100 14.90 -5.13 7.30
C VAL A 100 13.64 -5.54 6.54
N SER A 101 12.47 -5.15 7.06
CA SER A 101 11.20 -5.36 6.36
C SER A 101 10.91 -4.23 5.37
N VAL A 102 10.71 -4.57 4.10
CA VAL A 102 10.44 -3.60 3.02
C VAL A 102 9.01 -3.70 2.52
N SER A 103 8.30 -2.58 2.48
CA SER A 103 6.98 -2.45 1.84
C SER A 103 7.15 -1.77 0.49
N PHE A 104 6.53 -2.29 -0.55
CA PHE A 104 6.57 -1.74 -1.91
C PHE A 104 5.17 -1.24 -2.28
N THR A 105 5.03 0.06 -2.48
CA THR A 105 3.77 0.67 -2.96
C THR A 105 3.71 0.57 -4.48
N ILE A 106 3.56 -0.66 -4.98
CA ILE A 106 3.57 -1.01 -6.40
C ILE A 106 2.46 -2.02 -6.73
N ASN A 107 1.83 -1.87 -7.90
CA ASN A 107 0.65 -2.66 -8.29
C ASN A 107 0.81 -3.31 -9.66
N ALA A 108 0.56 -2.59 -10.76
CA ALA A 108 0.60 -3.18 -12.11
C ALA A 108 1.94 -3.86 -12.43
N THR A 109 3.05 -3.26 -11.98
CA THR A 109 4.41 -3.82 -12.13
C THR A 109 4.91 -4.57 -10.89
N ALA A 110 4.05 -4.90 -9.93
CA ALA A 110 4.42 -5.70 -8.76
C ALA A 110 5.07 -7.05 -9.11
N PRO A 111 4.62 -7.80 -10.15
CA PRO A 111 5.32 -9.01 -10.59
C PRO A 111 6.79 -8.74 -10.99
N MET A 112 7.03 -7.64 -11.70
CA MET A 112 8.37 -7.25 -12.15
C MET A 112 9.24 -6.81 -10.97
N ILE A 113 8.73 -5.91 -10.11
CA ILE A 113 9.48 -5.46 -8.93
C ILE A 113 9.80 -6.62 -7.99
N LEU A 114 8.89 -7.58 -7.82
CA LEU A 114 9.19 -8.80 -7.05
C LEU A 114 10.31 -9.61 -7.70
N ALA A 115 10.27 -9.80 -9.02
CA ALA A 115 11.33 -10.49 -9.75
C ALA A 115 12.69 -9.79 -9.60
N LEU A 116 12.73 -8.46 -9.73
CA LEU A 116 13.93 -7.67 -9.48
C LEU A 116 14.41 -7.85 -8.04
N TRP A 117 13.51 -7.75 -7.05
CA TRP A 117 13.87 -7.84 -5.62
C TRP A 117 14.46 -9.20 -5.24
N ILE A 118 13.92 -10.29 -5.81
CA ILE A 118 14.49 -11.65 -5.65
C ILE A 118 15.92 -11.69 -6.18
N VAL A 119 16.17 -11.15 -7.38
CA VAL A 119 17.52 -11.15 -7.97
C VAL A 119 18.47 -10.26 -7.17
N VAL A 120 18.03 -9.09 -6.68
CA VAL A 120 18.84 -8.25 -5.79
C VAL A 120 19.25 -9.02 -4.54
N ALA A 121 18.33 -9.80 -3.94
CA ALA A 121 18.64 -10.63 -2.78
C ALA A 121 19.67 -11.71 -3.11
N GLU A 122 19.47 -12.45 -4.20
CA GLU A 122 20.39 -13.49 -4.67
C GLU A 122 21.81 -12.93 -4.90
N GLU A 123 21.92 -11.80 -5.60
CA GLU A 123 23.20 -11.16 -5.93
C GLU A 123 23.88 -10.53 -4.71
N SER A 124 23.09 -10.17 -3.69
CA SER A 124 23.59 -9.75 -2.37
C SER A 124 23.96 -10.92 -1.45
N GLY A 125 23.82 -12.17 -1.92
CA GLY A 125 24.11 -13.38 -1.13
C GLY A 125 23.05 -13.70 -0.07
N VAL A 126 21.86 -13.10 -0.16
CA VAL A 126 20.72 -13.35 0.74
C VAL A 126 19.79 -14.38 0.11
N ASP A 127 19.46 -15.43 0.86
CA ASP A 127 18.42 -16.40 0.47
C ASP A 127 17.06 -15.67 0.34
N PRO A 128 16.40 -15.69 -0.84
CA PRO A 128 15.09 -15.08 -1.04
C PRO A 128 14.03 -15.50 -0.01
N ALA A 129 14.10 -16.72 0.55
CA ALA A 129 13.19 -17.18 1.58
C ALA A 129 13.31 -16.41 2.92
N LEU A 130 14.38 -15.63 3.10
CA LEU A 130 14.59 -14.76 4.25
C LEU A 130 13.96 -13.37 4.08
N LEU A 131 13.63 -12.97 2.84
CA LEU A 131 13.06 -11.66 2.55
C LEU A 131 11.77 -11.43 3.36
N ARG A 132 11.69 -10.26 3.98
CA ARG A 132 10.53 -9.83 4.78
C ARG A 132 9.96 -8.58 4.16
N GLY A 133 8.68 -8.59 3.83
CA GLY A 133 8.12 -7.42 3.18
C GLY A 133 6.68 -7.57 2.76
N THR A 134 6.20 -6.56 2.09
CA THR A 134 4.85 -6.48 1.56
C THR A 134 4.88 -5.88 0.17
N LEU A 135 4.25 -6.52 -0.79
CA LEU A 135 3.88 -5.89 -2.06
C LEU A 135 2.47 -5.34 -1.91
N GLN A 136 2.19 -4.16 -2.47
CA GLN A 136 0.80 -3.72 -2.55
C GLN A 136 0.01 -4.65 -3.47
N ASN A 137 0.45 -4.84 -4.73
CA ASN A 137 -0.07 -5.86 -5.66
C ASN A 137 -1.61 -5.97 -5.66
N GLU A 138 -2.27 -4.83 -5.55
CA GLU A 138 -3.72 -4.75 -5.38
C GLU A 138 -4.26 -4.08 -6.65
N MET A 139 -4.71 -4.87 -7.62
CA MET A 139 -5.21 -4.35 -8.89
C MET A 139 -6.69 -3.96 -8.85
N LEU A 140 -7.50 -4.53 -7.96
CA LEU A 140 -8.94 -4.24 -7.90
C LEU A 140 -9.19 -2.77 -7.52
N LYS A 141 -8.43 -2.26 -6.55
CA LYS A 141 -8.43 -0.85 -6.16
C LYS A 141 -7.79 0.08 -7.18
N GLU A 142 -6.93 -0.41 -8.08
CA GLU A 142 -6.45 0.40 -9.22
C GLU A 142 -7.60 0.69 -10.17
N HIS A 143 -8.42 -0.31 -10.49
CA HIS A 143 -9.62 -0.10 -11.31
C HIS A 143 -10.69 0.72 -10.58
N ALA A 144 -10.88 0.51 -9.27
CA ALA A 144 -11.86 1.25 -8.49
C ALA A 144 -11.50 2.73 -8.32
N ALA A 145 -10.26 3.07 -7.93
CA ALA A 145 -9.94 4.41 -7.43
C ALA A 145 -8.60 4.98 -7.90
N ARG A 146 -7.49 4.22 -7.81
CA ARG A 146 -6.14 4.78 -7.97
C ARG A 146 -5.67 4.97 -9.43
N LYS A 147 -6.21 4.17 -10.35
CA LYS A 147 -6.04 4.28 -11.81
C LYS A 147 -4.63 4.09 -12.38
N ALA A 148 -3.70 3.49 -11.65
CA ALA A 148 -2.37 3.12 -12.15
C ALA A 148 -2.36 1.65 -12.62
N PHE A 149 -3.01 1.39 -13.75
CA PHE A 149 -3.07 0.07 -14.39
C PHE A 149 -2.82 0.17 -15.89
N VAL A 150 -2.41 -0.95 -16.49
CA VAL A 150 -2.03 -1.01 -17.91
C VAL A 150 -2.87 -2.03 -18.69
N PHE A 151 -3.06 -3.21 -18.13
CA PHE A 151 -3.89 -4.25 -18.72
C PHE A 151 -5.34 -4.11 -18.25
N ASP A 152 -6.23 -4.88 -18.87
CA ASP A 152 -7.61 -4.96 -18.40
C ASP A 152 -7.69 -5.60 -17.00
N LEU A 153 -8.90 -5.57 -16.43
CA LEU A 153 -9.15 -6.04 -15.07
C LEU A 153 -8.79 -7.53 -14.89
N ASP A 154 -9.09 -8.37 -15.88
CA ASP A 154 -8.98 -9.82 -15.74
C ASP A 154 -7.52 -10.26 -15.86
N ASP A 155 -6.78 -9.69 -16.81
CA ASP A 155 -5.35 -9.93 -16.96
C ASP A 155 -4.56 -9.36 -15.78
N SER A 156 -4.90 -8.16 -15.33
CA SER A 156 -4.28 -7.55 -14.14
C SER A 156 -4.50 -8.40 -12.89
N PHE A 157 -5.74 -8.85 -12.67
CA PHE A 157 -6.07 -9.72 -11.54
C PHE A 157 -5.34 -11.07 -11.63
N ARG A 158 -5.24 -11.66 -12.84
CA ARG A 158 -4.47 -12.89 -13.08
C ARG A 158 -3.01 -12.74 -12.65
N PHE A 159 -2.33 -11.66 -13.03
CA PHE A 159 -0.93 -11.45 -12.66
C PHE A 159 -0.75 -11.19 -11.17
N SER A 160 -1.71 -10.53 -10.50
CA SER A 160 -1.68 -10.43 -9.04
C SER A 160 -1.81 -11.77 -8.35
N LEU A 161 -2.67 -12.67 -8.86
CA LEU A 161 -2.77 -14.04 -8.35
C LEU A 161 -1.47 -14.84 -8.60
N ASP A 162 -0.78 -14.61 -9.72
CA ASP A 162 0.52 -15.25 -10.00
C ASP A 162 1.57 -14.91 -8.94
N VAL A 163 1.62 -13.64 -8.53
CA VAL A 163 2.49 -13.16 -7.44
C VAL A 163 2.12 -13.81 -6.11
N ILE A 164 0.83 -13.92 -5.80
CA ILE A 164 0.35 -14.57 -4.56
C ILE A 164 0.74 -16.05 -4.55
N GLU A 165 0.48 -16.77 -5.64
CA GLU A 165 0.86 -18.18 -5.80
C GLU A 165 2.37 -18.39 -5.61
N TYR A 166 3.20 -17.57 -6.25
CA TYR A 166 4.65 -17.68 -6.14
C TYR A 166 5.13 -17.43 -4.70
N CYS A 167 4.67 -16.35 -4.07
CA CYS A 167 5.06 -16.02 -2.71
C CYS A 167 4.63 -17.08 -1.69
N VAL A 168 3.41 -17.62 -1.80
CA VAL A 168 2.91 -18.67 -0.90
C VAL A 168 3.82 -19.91 -0.96
N ARG A 169 4.33 -20.25 -2.14
CA ARG A 169 5.21 -21.42 -2.34
C ARG A 169 6.67 -21.16 -1.96
N HIS A 170 7.20 -19.98 -2.28
CA HIS A 170 8.66 -19.75 -2.28
C HIS A 170 9.13 -18.68 -1.28
N LEU A 171 8.26 -17.72 -0.91
CA LEU A 171 8.63 -16.55 -0.10
C LEU A 171 7.78 -16.48 1.18
N PRO A 172 8.03 -17.37 2.16
CA PRO A 172 7.16 -17.57 3.32
C PRO A 172 7.18 -16.42 4.35
N LYS A 173 7.80 -15.28 4.03
CA LYS A 173 7.90 -14.10 4.89
C LYS A 173 7.51 -12.82 4.15
N VAL A 174 7.13 -12.92 2.88
CA VAL A 174 6.58 -11.84 2.07
C VAL A 174 5.05 -11.90 2.12
N ASN A 175 4.41 -10.76 2.37
CA ASN A 175 2.98 -10.58 2.18
C ASN A 175 2.76 -10.20 0.70
N PRO A 176 2.18 -11.08 -0.13
CA PRO A 176 2.16 -10.88 -1.58
C PRO A 176 1.16 -9.83 -2.06
N VAL A 177 0.25 -9.41 -1.19
CA VAL A 177 -0.78 -8.40 -1.50
C VAL A 177 -1.12 -7.64 -0.22
N SER A 178 -1.30 -6.34 -0.36
CA SER A 178 -1.83 -5.46 0.66
C SER A 178 -3.17 -4.88 0.21
N ILE A 179 -4.24 -5.58 0.57
CA ILE A 179 -5.63 -5.24 0.21
C ILE A 179 -6.00 -3.87 0.75
N SER A 180 -6.65 -3.05 -0.06
CA SER A 180 -6.73 -1.61 0.20
C SER A 180 -8.11 -1.00 -0.01
N GLY A 181 -8.77 -0.61 1.08
CA GLY A 181 -9.88 0.33 1.01
C GLY A 181 -9.46 1.81 0.91
N GLY A 182 -8.27 2.16 1.42
CA GLY A 182 -7.88 3.55 1.68
C GLY A 182 -7.86 4.47 0.45
N HIS A 183 -7.51 3.95 -0.73
CA HIS A 183 -7.46 4.77 -1.96
C HIS A 183 -8.86 5.17 -2.45
N ALA A 184 -9.87 4.31 -2.25
CA ALA A 184 -11.26 4.69 -2.55
C ALA A 184 -11.72 5.82 -1.61
N ARG A 185 -11.32 5.76 -0.33
CA ARG A 185 -11.59 6.81 0.65
C ARG A 185 -10.92 8.14 0.31
N GLU A 186 -9.66 8.11 -0.13
CA GLU A 186 -8.95 9.29 -0.68
C GLU A 186 -9.64 9.84 -1.95
N ALA A 187 -10.20 8.96 -2.79
CA ALA A 187 -10.96 9.34 -3.97
C ALA A 187 -12.37 9.89 -3.67
N GLY A 188 -12.80 9.87 -2.40
CA GLY A 188 -14.07 10.46 -1.96
C GLY A 188 -15.10 9.48 -1.40
N ALA A 189 -14.80 8.17 -1.38
CA ALA A 189 -15.69 7.18 -0.80
C ALA A 189 -15.99 7.47 0.67
N ASN A 190 -17.15 7.05 1.16
CA ASN A 190 -17.45 7.14 2.58
C ASN A 190 -16.70 6.04 3.39
N ARG A 191 -16.72 6.13 4.73
CA ARG A 191 -15.99 5.20 5.60
C ARG A 191 -16.52 3.77 5.49
N ALA A 192 -17.83 3.61 5.37
CA ALA A 192 -18.44 2.30 5.25
C ALA A 192 -18.07 1.61 3.93
N MET A 193 -18.01 2.37 2.84
CA MET A 193 -17.52 1.90 1.54
C MET A 193 -16.03 1.50 1.61
N GLU A 194 -15.18 2.24 2.32
CA GLU A 194 -13.78 1.85 2.56
C GLU A 194 -13.69 0.46 3.22
N VAL A 195 -14.54 0.21 4.23
CA VAL A 195 -14.62 -1.09 4.91
C VAL A 195 -15.12 -2.17 3.96
N ALA A 196 -16.23 -1.92 3.26
CA ALA A 196 -16.85 -2.88 2.36
C ALA A 196 -15.91 -3.30 1.22
N LEU A 197 -15.22 -2.34 0.59
CA LEU A 197 -14.24 -2.63 -0.45
C LEU A 197 -13.07 -3.46 0.08
N GLY A 198 -12.49 -3.08 1.23
CA GLY A 198 -11.39 -3.86 1.81
C GLY A 198 -11.77 -5.30 2.16
N ILE A 199 -13.04 -5.56 2.52
CA ILE A 199 -13.54 -6.92 2.73
C ILE A 199 -13.80 -7.62 1.38
N ALA A 200 -14.54 -7.00 0.45
CA ALA A 200 -14.88 -7.58 -0.84
C ALA A 200 -13.64 -7.91 -1.70
N ASP A 201 -12.62 -7.06 -1.66
CA ASP A 201 -11.32 -7.29 -2.30
C ASP A 201 -10.69 -8.57 -1.75
N ALA A 202 -10.64 -8.72 -0.41
CA ALA A 202 -10.07 -9.89 0.25
C ALA A 202 -10.76 -11.19 -0.17
N GLU A 203 -12.09 -11.17 -0.21
CA GLU A 203 -12.89 -12.31 -0.64
C GLU A 203 -12.65 -12.66 -2.10
N THR A 204 -12.50 -11.64 -2.96
CA THR A 204 -12.24 -11.82 -4.38
C THR A 204 -10.87 -12.44 -4.63
N TYR A 205 -9.81 -11.96 -3.98
CA TYR A 205 -8.48 -12.58 -4.06
C TYR A 205 -8.46 -14.00 -3.51
N LEU A 206 -9.12 -14.25 -2.37
CA LEU A 206 -9.22 -15.59 -1.80
C LEU A 206 -9.92 -16.53 -2.77
N GLN A 207 -11.08 -16.13 -3.31
CA GLN A 207 -11.81 -16.91 -4.30
C GLN A 207 -10.94 -17.24 -5.53
N GLY A 208 -10.22 -16.26 -6.07
CA GLY A 208 -9.29 -16.48 -7.19
C GLY A 208 -8.17 -17.48 -6.85
N MET A 209 -7.67 -17.49 -5.62
CA MET A 209 -6.68 -18.48 -5.18
C MET A 209 -7.28 -19.87 -4.92
N LEU A 210 -8.52 -19.95 -4.42
CA LEU A 210 -9.25 -21.21 -4.26
C LEU A 210 -9.49 -21.90 -5.61
N GLU A 211 -9.82 -21.11 -6.64
CA GLU A 211 -9.98 -21.61 -8.02
C GLU A 211 -8.68 -22.16 -8.60
N ARG A 212 -7.52 -21.70 -8.11
CA ARG A 212 -6.19 -22.24 -8.42
C ARG A 212 -5.81 -23.46 -7.56
N GLY A 213 -6.72 -23.96 -6.73
CA GLY A 213 -6.53 -25.16 -5.91
C GLY A 213 -5.78 -24.93 -4.60
N PHE A 214 -5.60 -23.68 -4.17
CA PHE A 214 -5.09 -23.38 -2.83
C PHE A 214 -6.20 -23.48 -1.79
N THR A 215 -5.84 -23.66 -0.52
CA THR A 215 -6.78 -23.54 0.59
C THR A 215 -6.72 -22.14 1.21
N VAL A 216 -7.78 -21.75 1.90
CA VAL A 216 -7.85 -20.48 2.64
C VAL A 216 -6.70 -20.35 3.62
N ASP A 217 -6.40 -21.43 4.35
CA ASP A 217 -5.34 -21.44 5.36
C ASP A 217 -3.92 -21.39 4.79
N GLN A 218 -3.74 -21.62 3.48
CA GLN A 218 -2.46 -21.37 2.80
C GLN A 218 -2.28 -19.89 2.41
N VAL A 219 -3.37 -19.18 2.14
CA VAL A 219 -3.36 -17.84 1.52
C VAL A 219 -3.66 -16.74 2.53
N ALA A 220 -4.75 -16.85 3.29
CA ALA A 220 -5.22 -15.83 4.22
C ALA A 220 -4.15 -15.38 5.24
N PRO A 221 -3.31 -16.28 5.82
CA PRO A 221 -2.22 -15.86 6.70
C PRO A 221 -1.16 -14.99 6.04
N ARG A 222 -1.15 -14.85 4.71
CA ARG A 222 -0.23 -14.02 3.92
C ARG A 222 -0.81 -12.67 3.52
N LEU A 223 -2.12 -12.48 3.60
CA LEU A 223 -2.75 -11.22 3.28
C LEU A 223 -2.34 -10.14 4.30
N SER A 224 -2.05 -8.94 3.81
CA SER A 224 -2.01 -7.74 4.64
C SER A 224 -3.03 -6.73 4.13
N PHE A 225 -3.30 -5.70 4.93
CA PHE A 225 -4.31 -4.71 4.61
C PHE A 225 -3.77 -3.32 4.83
N ILE A 226 -4.16 -2.39 3.96
CA ILE A 226 -3.80 -0.98 4.07
C ILE A 226 -5.04 -0.10 3.94
N PHE A 227 -5.27 0.71 4.96
CA PHE A 227 -6.37 1.66 5.03
C PHE A 227 -5.80 3.05 5.30
N GLY A 228 -6.65 4.06 5.40
CA GLY A 228 -6.18 5.32 5.94
C GLY A 228 -6.96 5.81 7.13
N THR A 229 -6.70 7.05 7.53
CA THR A 229 -7.34 7.65 8.70
C THR A 229 -7.62 9.11 8.43
N HIS A 230 -8.90 9.46 8.54
CA HIS A 230 -9.40 10.81 8.38
C HIS A 230 -9.52 11.52 9.75
N MET A 231 -10.13 12.71 9.77
CA MET A 231 -10.18 13.58 10.96
C MET A 231 -11.18 13.11 12.05
N GLU A 232 -12.09 12.18 11.76
CA GLU A 232 -13.11 11.70 12.71
C GLU A 232 -12.58 10.65 13.70
N VAL A 233 -11.76 11.11 14.66
CA VAL A 233 -10.97 10.27 15.58
C VAL A 233 -11.66 8.99 16.09
N LEU A 234 -12.83 9.14 16.73
CA LEU A 234 -13.54 8.01 17.34
C LEU A 234 -14.06 7.03 16.30
N ALA A 235 -14.52 7.54 15.16
CA ALA A 235 -15.12 6.72 14.13
C ALA A 235 -14.07 6.03 13.26
N GLU A 236 -12.92 6.66 13.03
CA GLU A 236 -11.76 6.01 12.41
C GLU A 236 -11.18 4.93 13.34
N ALA A 237 -11.09 5.17 14.65
CA ALA A 237 -10.68 4.12 15.58
C ALA A 237 -11.68 2.94 15.62
N ALA A 238 -12.99 3.23 15.59
CA ALA A 238 -14.04 2.22 15.50
C ALA A 238 -13.99 1.41 14.20
N LYS A 239 -13.66 2.06 13.07
CA LYS A 239 -13.50 1.41 11.75
C LYS A 239 -12.57 0.20 11.80
N PHE A 240 -11.41 0.35 12.45
CA PHE A 240 -10.42 -0.73 12.52
C PHE A 240 -10.88 -1.91 13.38
N ARG A 241 -11.76 -1.66 14.36
CA ARG A 241 -12.43 -2.70 15.14
C ARG A 241 -13.40 -3.50 14.26
N VAL A 242 -14.24 -2.78 13.50
CA VAL A 242 -15.21 -3.35 12.57
C VAL A 242 -14.52 -4.19 11.49
N LEU A 243 -13.47 -3.63 10.87
CA LEU A 243 -12.66 -4.34 9.87
C LEU A 243 -12.16 -5.71 10.37
N ARG A 244 -11.55 -5.74 11.56
CA ARG A 244 -11.08 -7.00 12.16
C ARG A 244 -12.22 -7.97 12.44
N ARG A 245 -13.32 -7.48 13.03
CA ARG A 245 -14.49 -8.28 13.37
C ARG A 245 -15.11 -8.91 12.13
N MET A 246 -15.44 -8.10 11.14
CA MET A 246 -16.05 -8.54 9.88
C MET A 246 -15.14 -9.51 9.14
N TYR A 247 -13.85 -9.19 8.98
CA TYR A 247 -12.90 -10.08 8.31
C TYR A 247 -12.82 -11.45 9.01
N ALA A 248 -12.59 -11.46 10.32
CA ALA A 248 -12.42 -12.69 11.09
C ALA A 248 -13.66 -13.60 10.98
N THR A 249 -14.86 -13.04 11.17
CA THR A 249 -16.12 -13.77 11.04
C THR A 249 -16.31 -14.32 9.64
N ARG A 250 -16.07 -13.52 8.60
CA ARG A 250 -16.27 -13.95 7.21
C ARG A 250 -15.27 -15.02 6.78
N MET A 251 -14.03 -14.97 7.26
CA MET A 251 -13.06 -16.05 7.04
C MET A 251 -13.52 -17.41 7.58
N VAL A 252 -14.24 -17.42 8.70
CA VAL A 252 -14.82 -18.65 9.26
C VAL A 252 -16.10 -19.04 8.53
N ASP A 253 -17.06 -18.11 8.45
CA ASP A 253 -18.43 -18.42 8.04
C ASP A 253 -18.55 -18.70 6.53
N LEU A 254 -17.78 -17.99 5.70
CA LEU A 254 -17.87 -18.10 4.23
C LEU A 254 -16.76 -18.98 3.65
N PHE A 255 -15.58 -18.94 4.26
CA PHE A 255 -14.38 -19.58 3.73
C PHE A 255 -13.97 -20.82 4.52
N GLY A 256 -14.58 -21.08 5.69
CA GLY A 256 -14.28 -22.28 6.49
C GLY A 256 -12.86 -22.31 7.04
N ALA A 257 -12.23 -21.15 7.26
CA ALA A 257 -10.88 -21.06 7.79
C ALA A 257 -10.77 -21.79 9.14
N THR A 258 -9.78 -22.66 9.28
CA THR A 258 -9.57 -23.46 10.49
C THR A 258 -8.40 -22.97 11.33
N GLU A 259 -7.46 -22.25 10.70
CA GLU A 259 -6.28 -21.73 11.37
C GLU A 259 -6.54 -20.33 11.94
N GLU A 260 -6.14 -20.13 13.20
CA GLU A 260 -6.27 -18.84 13.89
C GLU A 260 -5.62 -17.70 13.06
N LYS A 261 -4.47 -17.97 12.44
CA LYS A 261 -3.74 -16.97 11.64
C LYS A 261 -4.50 -16.48 10.41
N SER A 262 -5.38 -17.31 9.84
CA SER A 262 -6.17 -16.98 8.65
C SER A 262 -7.25 -15.96 8.94
N THR A 263 -7.71 -15.90 10.18
CA THR A 263 -8.77 -14.98 10.64
C THR A 263 -8.23 -13.62 11.12
N ARG A 264 -6.90 -13.40 11.10
CA ARG A 264 -6.28 -12.17 11.60
C ARG A 264 -6.07 -11.14 10.48
N MET A 265 -6.75 -10.00 10.58
CA MET A 265 -6.56 -8.87 9.69
C MET A 265 -5.43 -7.95 10.18
N ARG A 266 -4.24 -8.04 9.56
CA ARG A 266 -3.09 -7.16 9.87
C ARG A 266 -3.17 -5.87 9.08
N ILE A 267 -3.31 -4.75 9.80
CA ILE A 267 -3.65 -3.45 9.24
C ILE A 267 -2.45 -2.51 9.30
N GLN A 268 -2.02 -2.02 8.14
CA GLN A 268 -1.25 -0.80 7.96
C GLN A 268 -2.20 0.37 7.75
N VAL A 269 -1.80 1.55 8.25
CA VAL A 269 -2.52 2.79 8.03
C VAL A 269 -1.61 3.86 7.47
N ASN A 270 -2.15 4.66 6.54
CA ASN A 270 -1.62 5.95 6.17
C ASN A 270 -2.58 7.04 6.67
N THR A 271 -2.08 8.10 7.29
CA THR A 271 -2.88 9.34 7.43
C THR A 271 -3.30 9.83 6.05
N PHE A 272 -4.49 10.41 5.90
CA PHE A 272 -4.99 10.83 4.59
C PHE A 272 -4.49 12.21 4.18
N GLY A 273 -3.99 12.29 2.95
CA GLY A 273 -3.53 13.51 2.30
C GLY A 273 -4.67 14.43 1.89
N SER A 274 -5.84 13.88 1.51
CA SER A 274 -7.05 14.67 1.19
C SER A 274 -7.55 15.55 2.35
N ALA A 275 -7.17 15.21 3.58
CA ALA A 275 -7.47 16.01 4.76
C ALA A 275 -6.46 17.13 5.03
N LEU A 276 -5.41 17.29 4.21
CA LEU A 276 -4.33 18.25 4.38
C LEU A 276 -4.45 19.41 3.37
N ALA A 277 -3.91 20.57 3.75
CA ALA A 277 -4.05 21.81 2.98
C ALA A 277 -2.71 22.32 2.46
N ALA A 278 -2.71 22.92 1.28
CA ALA A 278 -1.53 23.63 0.76
C ALA A 278 -1.33 25.00 1.44
N SER A 279 -2.42 25.65 1.83
CA SER A 279 -2.43 26.88 2.63
C SER A 279 -2.19 26.57 4.10
N GLU A 280 -1.43 27.43 4.78
CA GLU A 280 -0.97 27.25 6.17
C GLU A 280 -0.52 25.79 6.47
N PRO A 281 0.48 25.26 5.72
CA PRO A 281 0.84 23.85 5.77
C PRO A 281 1.28 23.38 7.15
N LEU A 282 1.72 24.25 8.07
CA LEU A 282 2.07 23.86 9.43
C LEU A 282 0.86 23.33 10.23
N ASN A 283 -0.36 23.76 9.90
CA ASN A 283 -1.59 23.18 10.47
C ASN A 283 -1.71 21.68 10.17
N ASN A 284 -1.09 21.18 9.09
CA ASN A 284 -1.08 19.76 8.76
C ASN A 284 -0.33 18.93 9.80
N ILE A 285 0.60 19.50 10.58
CA ILE A 285 1.24 18.80 11.70
C ILE A 285 0.18 18.42 12.75
N ALA A 286 -0.74 19.34 13.08
CA ALA A 286 -1.83 19.07 14.00
C ALA A 286 -2.81 18.04 13.41
N ARG A 287 -3.20 18.19 12.14
CA ARG A 287 -4.11 17.26 11.45
C ARG A 287 -3.57 15.84 11.43
N THR A 288 -2.34 15.66 10.97
CA THR A 288 -1.69 14.34 10.89
C THR A 288 -1.44 13.74 12.28
N THR A 289 -1.20 14.55 13.31
CA THR A 289 -1.15 14.07 14.70
C THR A 289 -2.49 13.51 15.16
N VAL A 290 -3.60 14.20 14.88
CA VAL A 290 -4.96 13.74 15.20
C VAL A 290 -5.29 12.44 14.47
N GLN A 291 -4.97 12.35 13.18
CA GLN A 291 -5.17 11.13 12.40
C GLN A 291 -4.30 9.97 12.93
N ALA A 292 -3.03 10.22 13.25
CA ALA A 292 -2.14 9.23 13.84
C ALA A 292 -2.66 8.71 15.19
N MET A 293 -3.20 9.59 16.05
CA MET A 293 -3.83 9.17 17.30
C MET A 293 -5.02 8.24 17.08
N ALA A 294 -5.88 8.54 16.12
CA ALA A 294 -7.03 7.70 15.77
C ALA A 294 -6.60 6.31 15.28
N ALA A 295 -5.56 6.23 14.45
CA ALA A 295 -4.96 4.97 14.01
C ALA A 295 -4.39 4.16 15.18
N VAL A 296 -3.63 4.81 16.08
CA VAL A 296 -3.05 4.17 17.26
C VAL A 296 -4.15 3.61 18.18
N LEU A 297 -5.18 4.42 18.49
CA LEU A 297 -6.35 3.99 19.26
C LEU A 297 -7.10 2.81 18.62
N GLY A 298 -7.07 2.72 17.28
CA GLY A 298 -7.64 1.62 16.51
C GLY A 298 -6.85 0.31 16.54
N GLY A 299 -5.64 0.26 17.12
CA GLY A 299 -4.87 -0.98 17.28
C GLY A 299 -4.16 -1.48 16.01
N VAL A 300 -3.61 -0.59 15.19
CA VAL A 300 -2.96 -0.89 13.89
C VAL A 300 -1.54 -1.45 14.05
N GLN A 301 -1.02 -2.15 13.03
CA GLN A 301 0.29 -2.81 13.08
C GLN A 301 1.43 -1.98 12.46
N SER A 302 1.11 -1.06 11.55
CA SER A 302 2.07 -0.19 10.88
C SER A 302 1.41 1.16 10.60
N LEU A 303 2.17 2.25 10.71
CA LEU A 303 1.65 3.59 10.52
C LEU A 303 2.62 4.44 9.68
N HIS A 304 2.07 5.05 8.64
CA HIS A 304 2.66 6.17 7.90
C HIS A 304 1.94 7.45 8.30
N VAL A 305 2.71 8.51 8.49
CA VAL A 305 2.20 9.85 8.78
C VAL A 305 2.68 10.75 7.65
N CYS A 306 1.75 11.43 6.99
CA CYS A 306 2.02 12.33 5.89
C CYS A 306 2.89 13.50 6.34
N GLY A 307 3.62 14.06 5.40
CA GLY A 307 4.35 15.31 5.61
C GLY A 307 3.39 16.47 5.82
N PHE A 308 3.88 17.55 6.44
CA PHE A 308 3.08 18.79 6.50
C PHE A 308 2.99 19.47 5.12
N ASP A 309 3.86 19.10 4.19
CA ASP A 309 3.95 19.56 2.80
C ASP A 309 3.24 18.64 1.79
N GLU A 310 2.45 17.66 2.27
CA GLU A 310 1.77 16.63 1.46
C GLU A 310 0.93 17.22 0.31
N ALA A 311 0.17 18.29 0.58
CA ALA A 311 -0.71 18.90 -0.40
C ALA A 311 0.04 19.61 -1.55
N ALA A 312 1.36 19.80 -1.42
CA ALA A 312 2.19 20.48 -2.40
C ALA A 312 3.17 19.55 -3.12
N GLN A 313 3.74 18.55 -2.43
CA GLN A 313 4.81 17.71 -2.97
C GLN A 313 5.03 16.42 -2.18
N THR A 314 5.95 15.59 -2.66
CA THR A 314 6.55 14.51 -1.86
C THR A 314 7.35 15.07 -0.68
N PRO A 315 7.40 14.39 0.47
CA PRO A 315 7.93 14.98 1.71
C PRO A 315 9.39 15.42 1.64
N GLY A 316 9.61 16.71 1.88
CA GLY A 316 10.93 17.29 2.14
C GLY A 316 11.58 16.67 3.39
N GLN A 317 12.89 16.89 3.55
CA GLN A 317 13.66 16.23 4.62
C GLN A 317 13.19 16.61 6.04
N LEU A 318 12.81 17.88 6.26
CA LEU A 318 12.26 18.32 7.55
C LEU A 318 10.88 17.72 7.77
N SER A 319 10.03 17.75 6.74
CA SER A 319 8.67 17.26 6.80
C SER A 319 8.61 15.77 7.15
N ALA A 320 9.40 14.95 6.46
CA ALA A 320 9.55 13.53 6.77
C ALA A 320 10.06 13.30 8.22
N ARG A 321 10.98 14.14 8.71
CA ARG A 321 11.46 14.06 10.09
C ARG A 321 10.37 14.42 11.09
N VAL A 322 9.58 15.46 10.84
CA VAL A 322 8.46 15.87 11.70
C VAL A 322 7.41 14.77 11.76
N ALA A 323 7.00 14.21 10.62
CA ALA A 323 6.07 13.10 10.56
C ALA A 323 6.56 11.87 11.34
N LEU A 324 7.85 11.55 11.25
CA LEU A 324 8.47 10.49 12.05
C LEU A 324 8.46 10.83 13.56
N ARG A 325 8.69 12.09 13.94
CA ARG A 325 8.64 12.53 15.34
C ARG A 325 7.23 12.48 15.92
N VAL A 326 6.19 12.78 15.15
CA VAL A 326 4.78 12.62 15.58
C VAL A 326 4.56 11.19 16.11
N GLN A 327 4.95 10.17 15.33
CA GLN A 327 4.81 8.78 15.78
C GLN A 327 5.64 8.47 17.04
N GLN A 328 6.86 8.99 17.13
CA GLN A 328 7.73 8.75 18.29
C GLN A 328 7.21 9.43 19.57
N ILE A 329 6.63 10.62 19.46
CA ILE A 329 5.99 11.32 20.58
C ILE A 329 4.79 10.49 21.06
N LEU A 330 3.91 10.06 20.14
CA LEU A 330 2.78 9.19 20.49
C LEU A 330 3.24 7.90 21.18
N LEU A 331 4.32 7.28 20.69
CA LEU A 331 4.82 6.03 21.25
C LEU A 331 5.54 6.19 22.59
N LYS A 332 6.32 7.26 22.78
CA LYS A 332 7.29 7.38 23.89
C LYS A 332 6.87 8.36 24.98
N GLU A 333 6.07 9.37 24.65
CA GLU A 333 5.73 10.48 25.56
C GLU A 333 4.27 10.45 26.01
N THR A 334 3.44 9.58 25.41
CA THR A 334 2.05 9.38 25.81
C THR A 334 1.83 8.01 26.44
N ASP A 335 0.65 7.81 27.03
CA ASP A 335 0.18 6.54 27.57
C ASP A 335 -0.51 5.63 26.52
N LEU A 336 -0.66 6.09 25.27
CA LEU A 336 -1.38 5.36 24.22
C LEU A 336 -0.81 3.96 23.95
N ALA A 337 0.52 3.79 24.06
CA ALA A 337 1.18 2.50 23.88
C ALA A 337 1.17 1.62 25.15
N GLN A 338 0.73 2.15 26.29
CA GLN A 338 0.72 1.47 27.58
C GLN A 338 -0.63 0.80 27.86
N HIS A 339 -1.70 1.24 27.21
CA HIS A 339 -3.05 0.69 27.36
C HIS A 339 -3.46 -0.13 26.14
N ILE A 340 -4.06 -1.29 26.39
CA ILE A 340 -4.53 -2.19 25.35
C ILE A 340 -6.02 -1.92 25.17
N ASP A 341 -6.42 -1.58 23.94
CA ASP A 341 -7.78 -1.21 23.59
C ASP A 341 -8.45 -0.22 24.55
N PRO A 342 -7.90 1.00 24.73
CA PRO A 342 -8.44 1.97 25.68
C PRO A 342 -9.87 2.44 25.36
N LEU A 343 -10.37 2.17 24.15
CA LEU A 343 -11.73 2.48 23.72
C LEU A 343 -12.73 1.36 24.07
N GLY A 344 -12.26 0.17 24.44
CA GLY A 344 -13.09 -0.92 24.89
C GLY A 344 -13.86 -0.52 26.15
N GLY A 345 -15.18 -0.73 26.15
CA GLY A 345 -16.06 -0.29 27.24
C GLY A 345 -17.00 0.84 26.85
N SER A 346 -16.64 1.62 25.83
CA SER A 346 -17.39 2.83 25.46
C SER A 346 -18.64 2.50 24.63
N ASP A 347 -19.82 2.82 25.16
CA ASP A 347 -21.11 2.72 24.44
C ASP A 347 -21.12 3.56 23.16
N VAL A 348 -20.41 4.71 23.17
CA VAL A 348 -20.29 5.57 21.99
C VAL A 348 -19.50 4.87 20.89
N ILE A 349 -18.39 4.22 21.22
CA ILE A 349 -17.58 3.49 20.25
C ILE A 349 -18.33 2.26 19.72
N ALA A 350 -19.02 1.53 20.60
CA ALA A 350 -19.84 0.39 20.20
C ALA A 350 -20.92 0.81 19.20
N ARG A 351 -21.67 1.89 19.50
CA ARG A 351 -22.71 2.42 18.59
C ARG A 351 -22.13 2.85 17.24
N ILE A 352 -21.02 3.59 17.24
CA ILE A 352 -20.37 4.02 15.98
C ILE A 352 -19.89 2.80 15.18
N ALA A 353 -19.34 1.79 15.85
CA ALA A 353 -18.91 0.55 15.18
C ALA A 353 -20.09 -0.19 14.55
N ASP A 354 -21.22 -0.30 15.25
CA ASP A 354 -22.42 -0.95 14.72
C ASP A 354 -23.04 -0.18 13.55
N GLU A 355 -23.03 1.15 13.60
CA GLU A 355 -23.44 2.02 12.47
C GLU A 355 -22.55 1.79 11.24
N ILE A 356 -21.21 1.76 11.41
CA ILE A 356 -20.25 1.49 10.32
C ILE A 356 -20.46 0.09 9.75
N GLU A 357 -20.62 -0.93 10.60
CA GLU A 357 -20.78 -2.32 10.16
C GLU A 357 -22.09 -2.53 9.40
N ALA A 358 -23.19 -1.94 9.87
CA ALA A 358 -24.49 -2.03 9.19
C ALA A 358 -24.41 -1.43 7.79
N GLU A 359 -23.80 -0.25 7.65
CA GLU A 359 -23.66 0.40 6.35
C GLU A 359 -22.68 -0.36 5.43
N ALA A 360 -21.54 -0.83 5.97
CA ALA A 360 -20.59 -1.62 5.20
C ALA A 360 -21.19 -2.96 4.73
N SER A 361 -22.02 -3.59 5.56
CA SER A 361 -22.76 -4.80 5.18
C SER A 361 -23.75 -4.54 4.05
N GLY A 362 -24.45 -3.40 4.07
CA GLY A 362 -25.31 -2.97 2.97
C GLY A 362 -24.54 -2.83 1.65
N TRP A 363 -23.34 -2.25 1.67
CA TRP A 363 -22.48 -2.18 0.50
C TRP A 363 -22.02 -3.56 0.01
N LEU A 364 -21.67 -4.48 0.92
CA LEU A 364 -21.32 -5.86 0.57
C LEU A 364 -22.50 -6.61 -0.08
N ASP A 365 -23.71 -6.44 0.44
CA ASP A 365 -24.93 -7.02 -0.13
C ASP A 365 -25.20 -6.47 -1.54
N ASP A 366 -25.04 -5.16 -1.73
CA ASP A 366 -25.17 -4.52 -3.04
C ASP A 366 -24.15 -5.04 -4.06
N ILE A 367 -22.89 -5.24 -3.63
CA ILE A 367 -21.83 -5.84 -4.47
C ILE A 367 -22.21 -7.28 -4.83
N ALA A 368 -22.64 -8.08 -3.86
CA ALA A 368 -23.03 -9.48 -4.09
C ALA A 368 -24.23 -9.57 -5.06
N ALA A 369 -25.25 -8.74 -4.89
CA ALA A 369 -26.44 -8.70 -5.74
C ALA A 369 -26.12 -8.34 -7.21
N ARG A 370 -24.99 -7.67 -7.46
CA ARG A 370 -24.51 -7.27 -8.80
C ARG A 370 -23.53 -8.28 -9.41
N GLY A 371 -23.39 -9.46 -8.81
CA GLY A 371 -22.51 -10.52 -9.31
C GLY A 371 -21.09 -10.44 -8.77
N GLY A 372 -20.88 -9.77 -7.63
CA GLY A 372 -19.59 -9.67 -6.96
C GLY A 372 -18.73 -8.51 -7.46
N LEU A 373 -17.59 -8.32 -6.79
CA LEU A 373 -16.74 -7.15 -6.96
C LEU A 373 -16.24 -6.96 -8.40
N LEU A 374 -15.75 -8.03 -9.04
CA LEU A 374 -15.27 -7.94 -10.42
C LEU A 374 -16.35 -7.45 -11.39
N SER A 375 -17.61 -7.87 -11.22
CA SER A 375 -18.74 -7.40 -12.03
C SER A 375 -19.02 -5.91 -11.79
N CYS A 376 -18.96 -5.48 -10.53
CA CYS A 376 -19.11 -4.08 -10.15
C CYS A 376 -18.03 -3.18 -10.77
N LEU A 377 -16.77 -3.63 -10.79
CA LEU A 377 -15.66 -2.91 -11.42
C LEU A 377 -15.80 -2.88 -12.95
N ARG A 378 -16.12 -4.02 -13.61
CA ARG A 378 -16.31 -4.05 -15.07
C ARG A 378 -17.42 -3.13 -15.55
N SER A 379 -18.47 -2.96 -14.74
CA SER A 379 -19.61 -2.10 -15.07
C SER A 379 -19.37 -0.61 -14.77
N GLY A 380 -18.29 -0.25 -14.07
CA GLY A 380 -18.03 1.12 -13.60
C GLY A 380 -18.96 1.58 -12.47
N TRP A 381 -19.72 0.66 -11.85
CA TRP A 381 -20.72 1.02 -10.84
C TRP A 381 -20.05 1.56 -9.57
N LEU A 382 -18.95 0.95 -9.11
CA LEU A 382 -18.24 1.39 -7.91
C LEU A 382 -17.59 2.75 -8.11
N GLU A 383 -16.94 2.95 -9.24
CA GLU A 383 -16.34 4.23 -9.64
C GLU A 383 -17.39 5.34 -9.58
N SER A 384 -18.55 5.12 -10.20
CA SER A 384 -19.66 6.09 -10.16
C SER A 384 -20.15 6.38 -8.73
N ARG A 385 -20.20 5.37 -7.84
CA ARG A 385 -20.59 5.60 -6.43
C ARG A 385 -19.53 6.42 -5.68
N ILE A 386 -18.25 6.17 -5.93
CA ILE A 386 -17.15 6.92 -5.31
C ILE A 386 -17.18 8.37 -5.79
N ASP A 387 -17.34 8.61 -7.09
CA ASP A 387 -17.46 9.94 -7.68
C ASP A 387 -18.64 10.72 -7.08
N ASP A 388 -19.82 10.09 -6.99
CA ASP A 388 -21.02 10.69 -6.38
C ASP A 388 -20.75 11.16 -4.93
N MET A 389 -20.01 10.36 -4.14
CA MET A 389 -19.66 10.69 -2.76
C MET A 389 -18.64 11.82 -2.66
N ALA A 390 -17.66 11.87 -3.58
CA ALA A 390 -16.62 12.89 -3.61
C ALA A 390 -17.20 14.31 -3.66
N TYR A 391 -18.31 14.53 -4.39
CA TYR A 391 -18.99 15.83 -4.49
C TYR A 391 -19.65 16.30 -3.18
N THR A 392 -19.84 15.40 -2.21
CA THR A 392 -20.50 15.71 -0.93
C THR A 392 -19.52 15.88 0.23
N GLY A 393 -18.25 15.51 0.03
CA GLY A 393 -17.22 15.58 1.05
C GLY A 393 -16.81 17.01 1.39
N SER A 394 -16.49 17.26 2.66
CA SER A 394 -15.83 18.50 3.09
C SER A 394 -14.32 18.29 3.23
N GLY A 395 -13.54 19.17 2.60
CA GLY A 395 -12.09 19.23 2.77
C GLY A 395 -11.65 19.96 4.04
N PRO A 396 -10.34 20.18 4.24
CA PRO A 396 -9.83 21.01 5.33
C PRO A 396 -10.37 22.44 5.23
N THR A 397 -10.75 23.02 6.36
CA THR A 397 -11.34 24.38 6.43
C THR A 397 -10.44 25.41 7.11
N VAL A 398 -9.84 25.05 8.25
CA VAL A 398 -8.96 25.95 9.03
C VAL A 398 -7.71 26.29 8.21
N GLY A 399 -7.39 27.57 8.05
CA GLY A 399 -6.25 28.00 7.21
C GLY A 399 -6.43 27.73 5.72
N VAL A 400 -7.66 27.44 5.29
CA VAL A 400 -8.06 27.33 3.87
C VAL A 400 -9.11 28.39 3.56
N VAL A 401 -10.13 28.47 4.42
CA VAL A 401 -11.06 29.59 4.45
C VAL A 401 -10.42 30.69 5.27
N ASP A 402 -10.31 31.89 4.71
CA ASP A 402 -9.70 33.08 5.35
C ASP A 402 -8.26 32.84 5.85
N ALA A 403 -7.43 32.20 5.02
CA ALA A 403 -6.03 31.92 5.35
C ALA A 403 -5.23 33.21 5.66
N GLU A 404 -4.36 33.14 6.65
CA GLU A 404 -3.48 34.23 7.06
C GLU A 404 -2.12 34.14 6.36
N GLU A 405 -1.57 35.28 5.93
CA GLU A 405 -0.21 35.33 5.36
C GLU A 405 0.85 35.36 6.47
N SER A 406 1.91 34.58 6.30
CA SER A 406 3.02 34.49 7.26
C SER A 406 4.35 34.33 6.53
N GLU A 407 5.17 35.39 6.53
CA GLU A 407 6.49 35.37 5.88
C GLU A 407 7.41 34.25 6.43
N GLU A 408 7.29 33.92 7.71
CA GLU A 408 8.08 32.85 8.35
C GLU A 408 7.66 31.47 7.83
N GLU A 409 6.35 31.25 7.70
CA GLU A 409 5.81 29.99 7.20
C GLU A 409 6.08 29.80 5.72
N ASP A 410 5.97 30.87 4.93
CA ASP A 410 6.29 30.86 3.50
C ASP A 410 7.77 30.50 3.28
N TRP A 411 8.69 31.17 4.00
CA TRP A 411 10.12 30.86 3.91
C TRP A 411 10.43 29.40 4.27
N LEU A 412 9.79 28.87 5.32
CA LEU A 412 9.98 27.49 5.74
C LEU A 412 9.47 26.52 4.67
N THR A 413 8.29 26.80 4.12
CA THR A 413 7.63 25.99 3.09
C THR A 413 8.48 25.98 1.82
N GLU A 414 8.88 27.15 1.30
CA GLU A 414 9.76 27.25 0.13
C GLU A 414 11.07 26.48 0.31
N ARG A 415 11.68 26.56 1.50
CA ARG A 415 12.89 25.81 1.81
C ARG A 415 12.66 24.31 1.78
N GLN A 416 11.53 23.82 2.29
CA GLN A 416 11.19 22.40 2.24
C GLN A 416 10.89 21.92 0.82
N LEU A 417 10.21 22.73 0.01
CA LEU A 417 9.93 22.43 -1.39
C LEU A 417 11.22 22.08 -2.15
N ARG A 418 12.30 22.82 -1.93
CA ARG A 418 13.60 22.54 -2.57
C ARG A 418 14.23 21.20 -2.19
N SER A 419 13.82 20.60 -1.07
CA SER A 419 14.35 19.32 -0.58
C SER A 419 13.46 18.11 -0.90
N GLY A 420 12.22 18.35 -1.35
CA GLY A 420 11.25 17.34 -1.78
C GLY A 420 11.14 17.23 -3.30
N VAL A 421 11.52 18.27 -4.06
CA VAL A 421 11.49 18.23 -5.53
C VAL A 421 12.78 17.65 -6.11
N VAL A 422 12.66 16.55 -6.85
CA VAL A 422 13.64 16.16 -7.88
C VAL A 422 13.06 16.53 -9.24
N PRO A 423 13.74 17.37 -10.06
CA PRO A 423 13.34 17.58 -11.44
C PRO A 423 13.33 16.24 -12.15
N GLY A 424 12.19 15.85 -12.73
CA GLY A 424 12.08 14.58 -13.42
C GLY A 424 13.15 14.48 -14.51
N ARG A 425 14.11 13.58 -14.34
CA ARG A 425 15.31 13.54 -15.19
C ARG A 425 15.60 12.11 -15.62
N ARG A 426 15.81 11.93 -16.92
CA ARG A 426 16.30 10.66 -17.46
C ARG A 426 17.66 10.38 -16.86
N THR A 427 17.77 9.26 -16.18
CA THR A 427 19.03 8.71 -15.72
C THR A 427 19.42 7.57 -16.67
N PRO A 428 20.69 7.46 -17.09
CA PRO A 428 21.15 6.30 -17.82
C PRO A 428 20.92 5.03 -16.99
N PHE A 429 20.48 3.96 -17.63
CA PHE A 429 20.31 2.63 -17.03
C PHE A 429 20.78 1.57 -18.04
N GLU A 430 21.11 0.38 -17.57
CA GLU A 430 21.72 -0.68 -18.39
C GLU A 430 20.75 -1.81 -18.68
N ARG A 431 20.54 -2.12 -19.97
CA ARG A 431 19.76 -3.30 -20.39
C ARG A 431 20.69 -4.42 -20.82
N GLY A 432 20.38 -5.65 -20.43
CA GLY A 432 21.07 -6.84 -20.90
C GLY A 432 20.49 -7.38 -22.20
N ASN A 433 21.25 -8.28 -22.85
CA ASN A 433 20.74 -9.08 -23.97
C ASN A 433 19.87 -10.23 -23.42
N CYS A 434 18.55 -10.07 -23.52
CA CYS A 434 17.57 -10.92 -22.84
C CYS A 434 16.44 -11.44 -23.75
N ASP A 435 16.58 -11.34 -25.07
CA ASP A 435 15.53 -11.69 -26.05
C ASP A 435 14.95 -13.10 -25.84
N ASP A 436 15.80 -14.09 -25.56
CA ASP A 436 15.35 -15.46 -25.32
C ASP A 436 14.54 -15.60 -24.01
N ARG A 437 14.85 -14.80 -22.99
CA ARG A 437 14.11 -14.79 -21.71
C ARG A 437 12.77 -14.08 -21.84
N LEU A 438 12.75 -12.97 -22.58
CA LEU A 438 11.51 -12.24 -22.90
C LEU A 438 10.57 -13.10 -23.76
N ARG A 439 11.11 -13.87 -24.73
CA ARG A 439 10.32 -14.82 -25.52
C ARG A 439 9.67 -15.90 -24.65
N ALA A 440 10.42 -16.46 -23.70
CA ALA A 440 9.88 -17.44 -22.76
C ALA A 440 8.75 -16.84 -21.90
N LEU A 441 8.92 -15.61 -21.42
CA LEU A 441 7.86 -14.88 -20.71
C LEU A 441 6.60 -14.71 -21.58
N THR A 442 6.75 -14.28 -22.84
CA THR A 442 5.63 -14.19 -23.80
C THR A 442 4.93 -15.53 -24.00
N GLU A 443 5.68 -16.62 -24.11
CA GLU A 443 5.13 -17.98 -24.27
C GLU A 443 4.39 -18.46 -23.01
N ASP A 444 4.86 -18.11 -21.82
CA ASP A 444 4.19 -18.42 -20.55
C ASP A 444 2.85 -17.69 -20.44
N VAL A 445 2.84 -16.39 -20.76
CA VAL A 445 1.64 -15.54 -20.77
C VAL A 445 0.58 -16.10 -21.72
N ALA A 446 0.97 -16.43 -22.96
CA ALA A 446 0.09 -16.97 -23.99
C ALA A 446 -0.47 -18.35 -23.62
N ALA A 447 0.29 -19.14 -22.87
CA ALA A 447 -0.14 -20.45 -22.38
C ALA A 447 -0.92 -20.40 -21.06
N GLY A 448 -1.11 -19.21 -20.47
CA GLY A 448 -1.77 -19.06 -19.17
C GLY A 448 -0.98 -19.66 -17.99
N ARG A 449 0.35 -19.77 -18.12
CA ARG A 449 1.23 -20.22 -17.03
C ARG A 449 1.56 -19.04 -16.11
N ASN A 450 1.91 -19.36 -14.86
CA ASN A 450 2.39 -18.37 -13.90
C ASN A 450 3.67 -17.71 -14.42
N VAL A 451 3.70 -16.37 -14.47
CA VAL A 451 4.77 -15.60 -15.10
C VAL A 451 6.02 -15.37 -14.25
N MET A 452 5.97 -15.67 -12.94
CA MET A 452 7.03 -15.23 -12.02
C MET A 452 8.40 -15.86 -12.33
N GLU A 453 8.44 -17.15 -12.69
CA GLU A 453 9.71 -17.82 -13.00
C GLU A 453 10.41 -17.24 -14.23
N SER A 454 9.67 -16.99 -15.32
CA SER A 454 10.23 -16.37 -16.53
C SER A 454 10.55 -14.89 -16.32
N MET A 455 9.77 -14.16 -15.51
CA MET A 455 10.12 -12.80 -15.10
C MET A 455 11.42 -12.75 -14.29
N ILE A 456 11.63 -13.64 -13.32
CA ILE A 456 12.88 -13.72 -12.55
C ILE A 456 14.05 -14.04 -13.48
N ALA A 457 13.86 -14.95 -14.44
CA ALA A 457 14.88 -15.27 -15.43
C ALA A 457 15.21 -14.07 -16.34
N ALA A 458 14.21 -13.26 -16.72
CA ALA A 458 14.40 -12.04 -17.50
C ALA A 458 15.10 -10.94 -16.67
N ALA A 459 14.66 -10.72 -15.42
CA ALA A 459 15.28 -9.80 -14.47
C ALA A 459 16.77 -10.12 -14.26
N ARG A 460 17.12 -11.40 -14.09
CA ARG A 460 18.51 -11.85 -13.96
C ARG A 460 19.35 -11.55 -15.20
N ALA A 461 18.72 -11.54 -16.38
CA ALA A 461 19.35 -11.15 -17.64
C ALA A 461 19.31 -9.63 -17.90
N ARG A 462 18.96 -8.81 -16.89
CA ARG A 462 18.85 -7.34 -16.97
C ARG A 462 17.82 -6.89 -18.02
N ALA A 463 16.74 -7.64 -18.18
CA ALA A 463 15.56 -7.11 -18.84
C ALA A 463 15.03 -5.92 -18.02
N SER A 464 14.66 -4.85 -18.71
CA SER A 464 13.98 -3.73 -18.07
C SER A 464 12.50 -4.05 -17.81
N ILE A 465 11.86 -3.30 -16.92
CA ILE A 465 10.42 -3.39 -16.68
C ILE A 465 9.63 -3.12 -17.97
N GLY A 466 10.07 -2.17 -18.82
CA GLY A 466 9.43 -1.89 -20.10
C GLY A 466 9.54 -3.05 -21.09
N GLN A 467 10.68 -3.74 -21.13
CA GLN A 467 10.84 -4.95 -21.93
C GLN A 467 9.94 -6.08 -21.43
N MET A 468 9.85 -6.29 -20.11
CA MET A 468 8.94 -7.27 -19.52
C MET A 468 7.47 -6.90 -19.78
N GLN A 469 7.11 -5.62 -19.72
CA GLN A 469 5.76 -5.11 -20.01
C GLN A 469 5.36 -5.38 -21.47
N GLN A 470 6.28 -5.16 -22.41
CA GLN A 470 6.07 -5.47 -23.82
C GLN A 470 5.91 -6.98 -24.05
N ALA A 471 6.70 -7.81 -23.36
CA ALA A 471 6.58 -9.27 -23.46
C ALA A 471 5.23 -9.78 -22.92
N LEU A 472 4.72 -9.19 -21.84
CA LEU A 472 3.36 -9.44 -21.33
C LEU A 472 2.29 -9.06 -22.36
N ALA A 473 2.34 -7.84 -22.90
CA ALA A 473 1.37 -7.38 -23.90
C ALA A 473 1.37 -8.28 -25.15
N ALA A 474 2.56 -8.65 -25.64
CA ALA A 474 2.71 -9.55 -26.78
C ALA A 474 2.09 -10.93 -26.51
N GLY A 475 2.24 -11.48 -25.30
CA GLY A 475 1.67 -12.78 -24.93
C GLY A 475 0.15 -12.75 -24.78
N LEU A 476 -0.41 -11.61 -24.39
CA LEU A 476 -1.85 -11.36 -24.33
C LEU A 476 -2.47 -11.08 -25.72
N GLY A 477 -1.64 -10.81 -26.72
CA GLY A 477 -2.09 -10.35 -28.04
C GLY A 477 -2.66 -8.93 -28.01
N THR A 478 -2.28 -8.12 -27.02
CA THR A 478 -2.67 -6.72 -26.89
C THR A 478 -1.59 -5.80 -27.44
N ALA A 479 -1.97 -4.59 -27.84
CA ALA A 479 -0.98 -3.58 -28.22
C ALA A 479 -0.14 -3.21 -26.99
N PRO A 480 1.16 -2.90 -27.16
CA PRO A 480 1.93 -2.34 -26.06
C PRO A 480 1.24 -1.05 -25.56
N PRO A 481 1.30 -0.77 -24.25
CA PRO A 481 0.77 0.47 -23.70
C PRO A 481 1.35 1.68 -24.45
N THR A 482 0.47 2.58 -24.89
CA THR A 482 0.82 3.83 -25.57
C THR A 482 0.82 5.01 -24.63
#